data_AF-A0A7L4QHW2-F1
#
_entry.id   AF-A0A7L4QHW2-F1
#
_cell.length_a   1.000
_cell.length_b   1.000
_cell.length_c   1.000
_cell.angle_alpha   90.00
_cell.angle_beta   90.00
_cell.angle_gamma   90.00
#
_symmetry.space_group_name_H-M   'P 1'
#
loop_
_entity.id
_entity.type
_entity.pdbx_description
1 polymer ?
#
loop_
_entity_poly.entity_id
_entity_poly.type
_entity_poly.pdbx_seq_one_letter_code
_entity_poly.pdbx_strand_id
1 'polypeptide(L)'
;MKIKRILLFAALALSMVLVAFMGLISAYTLDIDDDFIPLINGDQENLGADEPLTGWVVSYQDKPEGKRLLLWEEHGGWWADAEKRPPFDGPGNPPPNNPGDEDDLLCWAATASNMLEWTGWGFVDGMDGTDDFFQYYQDHVTDNGSNTKYGLEWWFNGNLNTPGVNWSEEDVDVDGFWAPTYDWSTYVDETGLNFSVLPDIKHFLTLGNAVGLSICPVSGGGGHAITCWGVNYDPFPDPMDPNGWYLGIWVTDSDNNKSTLNPDDWLRYYEVEYDFDKGWWYMPNYGSGYQIRYAYALMPFPGESRPVADLGGPYVVNEGDIVLFNAAGSTDDDPLQYRFDFDADGEWDRSWSSFGNAKNRWYDDYVGDVYLEVSDGRLRDMDITTVTVNNVAPTIAVTGGTWSHQTIDRGANVQSHTSSAVDSNNKVHITYVDSDNGNLMYATNAGGTWVHQIIGHHAWLPSIAIDSNDKVHISYCDYTNNDLKYATNAGGSWDIQTIEASGVYSSSSIALDSNDKVHISYTGSGW
;
A
#
# COMPACT_ATOMS: atom_id res chain seq x y z
N MET A 1 71.13 -24.41 6.46
CA MET A 1 71.03 -23.29 7.42
C MET A 1 70.74 -21.99 6.68
N LYS A 2 69.48 -21.74 6.34
CA LYS A 2 68.95 -20.49 5.74
C LYS A 2 67.46 -20.74 5.45
N ILE A 3 66.59 -20.36 6.38
CA ILE A 3 65.14 -20.06 6.28
C ILE A 3 64.75 -19.79 7.74
N LYS A 4 64.91 -18.54 8.19
CA LYS A 4 64.34 -18.00 9.46
C LYS A 4 64.64 -16.49 9.67
N ARG A 5 64.84 -15.71 8.60
CA ARG A 5 65.13 -14.26 8.72
C ARG A 5 64.28 -13.32 7.85
N ILE A 6 63.21 -13.80 7.23
CA ILE A 6 62.33 -12.96 6.39
C ILE A 6 60.97 -12.67 7.06
N LEU A 7 60.61 -13.38 8.14
CA LEU A 7 59.31 -13.23 8.81
C LEU A 7 59.26 -12.21 9.97
N LEU A 8 60.35 -11.48 10.25
CA LEU A 8 60.37 -10.49 11.35
C LEU A 8 60.45 -9.02 10.90
N PHE A 9 60.54 -8.75 9.59
CA PHE A 9 60.57 -7.38 9.06
C PHE A 9 59.24 -6.91 8.45
N ALA A 10 58.30 -7.82 8.19
CA ALA A 10 56.97 -7.46 7.69
C ALA A 10 55.99 -7.03 8.81
N ALA A 11 56.21 -7.49 10.05
CA ALA A 11 55.32 -7.19 11.18
C ALA A 11 55.61 -5.84 11.88
N LEU A 12 56.80 -5.25 11.69
CA LEU A 12 57.11 -3.91 12.23
C LEU A 12 56.80 -2.77 11.26
N ALA A 13 56.77 -3.03 9.95
CA ALA A 13 56.47 -2.01 8.94
C ALA A 13 54.97 -1.64 8.88
N LEU A 14 54.08 -2.55 9.32
CA LEU A 14 52.63 -2.28 9.36
C LEU A 14 52.18 -1.51 10.62
N SER A 15 52.98 -1.53 11.69
CA SER A 15 52.66 -0.79 12.93
C SER A 15 53.20 0.65 12.98
N MET A 16 54.06 1.05 12.03
CA MET A 16 54.65 2.39 11.99
C MET A 16 54.00 3.35 10.98
N VAL A 17 53.12 2.85 10.10
CA VAL A 17 52.36 3.70 9.17
C VAL A 17 51.03 4.17 9.80
N LEU A 18 50.45 3.40 10.73
CA LEU A 18 49.24 3.82 11.45
C LEU A 18 49.50 4.89 12.54
N VAL A 19 50.71 4.93 13.12
CA VAL A 19 51.06 5.88 14.20
C VAL A 19 51.57 7.23 13.66
N ALA A 20 51.95 7.30 12.37
CA ALA A 20 52.51 8.51 11.78
C ALA A 20 51.46 9.52 11.25
N PHE A 21 50.19 9.14 11.15
CA PHE A 21 49.08 10.06 10.81
C PHE A 21 48.31 10.60 12.03
N MET A 22 48.49 10.02 13.22
CA MET A 22 47.87 10.50 14.47
C MET A 22 48.67 11.60 15.20
N GLY A 23 49.74 12.12 14.58
CA GLY A 23 50.71 12.97 15.26
C GLY A 23 51.07 14.22 14.49
N LEU A 24 50.10 14.98 13.98
CA LEU A 24 50.23 16.40 13.58
C LEU A 24 48.90 16.94 13.00
N ILE A 25 47.80 16.79 13.72
CA ILE A 25 46.72 17.79 13.65
C ILE A 25 46.64 18.34 15.06
N SER A 26 47.31 19.48 15.25
CA SER A 26 47.06 20.34 16.39
C SER A 26 45.56 20.52 16.49
N ALA A 27 44.99 20.21 17.65
CA ALA A 27 43.66 20.63 18.05
C ALA A 27 43.54 22.15 17.83
N TYR A 28 43.08 22.54 16.65
CA TYR A 28 42.10 23.59 16.56
C TYR A 28 40.79 22.90 16.90
N THR A 29 40.51 22.78 18.20
CA THR A 29 39.13 22.89 18.66
C THR A 29 38.71 24.30 18.25
N LEU A 30 38.25 24.43 17.01
CA LEU A 30 37.24 25.43 16.75
C LEU A 30 36.07 24.92 17.59
N ASP A 31 35.81 25.58 18.72
CA ASP A 31 34.46 25.62 19.27
C ASP A 31 33.60 26.08 18.10
N ILE A 32 33.06 25.14 17.34
CA ILE A 32 31.93 25.39 16.47
C ILE A 32 30.80 25.33 17.46
N ASP A 33 30.45 26.51 17.95
CA ASP A 33 29.24 26.77 18.71
C ASP A 33 28.10 25.90 18.17
N ASP A 34 27.24 25.45 19.07
CA ASP A 34 25.91 24.87 18.84
C ASP A 34 24.96 25.84 18.06
N ASP A 35 25.51 26.74 17.24
CA ASP A 35 24.84 27.66 16.33
C ASP A 35 24.31 26.90 15.10
N PHE A 36 23.53 25.86 15.36
CA PHE A 36 22.51 25.43 14.42
C PHE A 36 21.38 26.47 14.52
N ILE A 37 21.28 27.28 13.49
CA ILE A 37 20.12 28.14 13.27
C ILE A 37 19.12 27.28 12.47
N PRO A 38 18.08 26.73 13.10
CA PRO A 38 16.98 26.10 12.35
C PRO A 38 16.41 27.11 11.35
N LEU A 39 16.08 26.66 10.14
CA LEU A 39 15.52 27.55 9.13
C LEU A 39 14.19 28.11 9.62
N ILE A 40 14.09 29.44 9.55
CA ILE A 40 12.81 30.14 9.45
C ILE A 40 12.50 30.25 7.96
N ASN A 41 11.37 29.69 7.54
CA ASN A 41 10.66 29.94 6.27
C ASN A 41 11.53 30.45 5.10
N GLY A 42 12.00 29.53 4.26
CA GLY A 42 12.71 29.90 3.03
C GLY A 42 13.01 28.73 2.10
N ASP A 43 12.21 28.64 1.04
CA ASP A 43 12.43 27.94 -0.23
C ASP A 43 12.88 26.47 -0.15
N GLN A 44 11.89 25.61 0.14
CA GLN A 44 11.88 24.19 -0.12
C GLN A 44 12.02 23.95 -1.64
N GLU A 45 13.21 23.58 -2.11
CA GLU A 45 13.35 23.08 -3.47
C GLU A 45 12.59 21.75 -3.56
N ASN A 46 11.50 21.77 -4.31
CA ASN A 46 10.71 20.61 -4.70
C ASN A 46 11.67 19.56 -5.33
N LEU A 47 12.03 18.52 -4.57
CA LEU A 47 13.00 17.49 -4.96
C LEU A 47 12.36 16.52 -5.96
N GLY A 48 12.06 17.02 -7.16
CA GLY A 48 11.77 16.23 -8.35
C GLY A 48 10.48 15.42 -8.30
N ALA A 49 9.40 15.99 -8.81
CA ALA A 49 8.31 15.20 -9.35
C ALA A 49 8.78 14.48 -10.63
N ASP A 50 8.58 13.16 -10.68
CA ASP A 50 7.96 12.40 -11.77
C ASP A 50 8.44 10.94 -11.76
N GLU A 51 7.48 10.03 -11.58
CA GLU A 51 7.32 8.65 -12.10
C GLU A 51 6.75 7.73 -10.99
N PRO A 52 5.62 7.03 -11.22
CA PRO A 52 5.03 6.14 -10.23
C PRO A 52 5.82 4.82 -10.21
N LEU A 53 6.32 4.41 -9.05
CA LEU A 53 6.86 3.08 -8.84
C LEU A 53 6.04 2.41 -7.74
N THR A 54 5.20 1.50 -8.18
CA THR A 54 4.36 0.65 -7.36
C THR A 54 5.17 -0.06 -6.27
N GLY A 55 4.80 0.19 -5.01
CA GLY A 55 4.86 -0.72 -3.86
C GLY A 55 6.24 -1.28 -3.48
N TRP A 56 6.74 -0.86 -2.31
CA TRP A 56 7.67 -1.62 -1.43
C TRP A 56 8.93 -2.22 -2.05
N VAL A 57 9.35 -1.76 -3.22
CA VAL A 57 10.51 -2.27 -3.96
C VAL A 57 11.51 -1.13 -4.12
N VAL A 58 12.74 -1.37 -3.62
CA VAL A 58 13.95 -0.62 -3.93
C VAL A 58 13.90 -0.23 -5.42
N SER A 59 13.73 1.05 -5.75
CA SER A 59 13.71 1.46 -7.16
C SER A 59 15.06 1.05 -7.75
N TYR A 60 15.05 0.00 -8.57
CA TYR A 60 16.23 -0.71 -9.04
C TYR A 60 16.96 0.06 -10.16
N GLN A 61 17.06 1.38 -10.04
CA GLN A 61 17.57 2.21 -11.13
C GLN A 61 19.06 2.51 -11.09
N ASP A 62 19.76 2.16 -10.00
CA ASP A 62 21.21 1.99 -10.03
C ASP A 62 21.55 0.64 -9.41
N LYS A 63 22.30 -0.21 -10.14
CA LYS A 63 23.03 -1.33 -9.52
C LYS A 63 24.42 -0.78 -9.20
N PRO A 64 24.60 -0.09 -8.07
CA PRO A 64 25.86 0.56 -7.82
C PRO A 64 26.95 -0.51 -7.73
N GLU A 65 28.10 -0.25 -8.33
CA GLU A 65 29.27 -1.12 -8.22
C GLU A 65 29.71 -1.18 -6.74
N GLY A 66 30.34 -2.27 -6.31
CA GLY A 66 30.79 -2.46 -4.92
C GLY A 66 30.00 -3.49 -4.13
N LYS A 67 30.16 -3.47 -2.80
CA LYS A 67 29.41 -4.29 -1.85
C LYS A 67 28.41 -3.43 -1.11
N ARG A 68 27.17 -3.91 -1.05
CA ARG A 68 26.14 -3.34 -0.19
C ARG A 68 26.13 -3.99 1.19
N LEU A 69 25.83 -3.19 2.19
CA LEU A 69 25.35 -3.62 3.49
C LEU A 69 24.01 -2.91 3.69
N LEU A 70 22.94 -3.68 3.71
CA LEU A 70 21.57 -3.21 3.93
C LEU A 70 21.09 -3.77 5.27
N LEU A 71 20.54 -2.90 6.10
CA LEU A 71 20.26 -3.23 7.50
C LEU A 71 19.32 -4.45 7.63
N TRP A 72 18.28 -4.51 6.80
CA TRP A 72 17.31 -5.61 6.79
C TRP A 72 17.83 -6.89 6.14
N GLU A 73 18.78 -6.82 5.20
CA GLU A 73 19.38 -8.03 4.65
C GLU A 73 20.27 -8.75 5.67
N GLU A 74 20.90 -8.00 6.58
CA GLU A 74 21.81 -8.54 7.59
C GLU A 74 21.08 -8.93 8.90
N HIS A 75 19.99 -8.23 9.25
CA HIS A 75 19.33 -8.37 10.54
C HIS A 75 17.85 -8.82 10.48
N GLY A 76 17.31 -9.07 9.28
CA GLY A 76 15.87 -9.25 9.08
C GLY A 76 15.10 -7.94 9.28
N GLY A 77 13.79 -7.95 9.10
CA GLY A 77 12.94 -6.78 9.25
C GLY A 77 12.70 -6.04 7.94
N TRP A 78 12.09 -4.87 8.06
CA TRP A 78 11.89 -3.95 6.95
C TRP A 78 12.27 -2.52 7.36
N TRP A 79 12.64 -1.70 6.38
CA TRP A 79 12.88 -0.28 6.59
C TRP A 79 11.54 0.47 6.70
N ALA A 80 11.58 1.69 7.22
CA ALA A 80 10.41 2.54 7.46
C ALA A 80 10.58 3.93 6.79
N ASP A 81 9.47 4.56 6.42
CA ASP A 81 9.46 5.87 5.79
C ASP A 81 8.30 6.75 6.28
N ALA A 82 8.44 7.33 7.47
CA ALA A 82 7.53 8.36 7.94
C ALA A 82 7.52 9.55 6.96
N GLU A 83 6.35 9.82 6.41
CA GLU A 83 6.16 10.82 5.35
C GLU A 83 5.39 12.04 5.86
N LYS A 84 5.84 13.22 5.46
CA LYS A 84 5.13 14.46 5.79
C LYS A 84 3.87 14.63 4.95
N ARG A 85 2.91 15.38 5.48
CA ARG A 85 1.66 15.69 4.79
C ARG A 85 1.84 16.81 3.75
N PRO A 86 0.94 16.90 2.75
CA PRO A 86 1.00 17.98 1.75
C PRO A 86 0.82 19.40 2.33
N PRO A 87 1.55 20.42 1.81
CA PRO A 87 1.65 21.76 2.40
C PRO A 87 0.44 22.68 2.12
N PHE A 88 -0.79 22.18 2.23
CA PHE A 88 -2.02 22.96 2.01
C PHE A 88 -3.13 22.66 3.03
N ASP A 89 -2.82 22.75 4.32
CA ASP A 89 -3.79 22.79 5.41
C ASP A 89 -4.26 24.23 5.76
N GLY A 90 -3.49 25.28 5.47
CA GLY A 90 -3.97 26.67 5.49
C GLY A 90 -2.98 27.71 6.03
N PRO A 91 -3.37 29.00 6.17
CA PRO A 91 -2.51 30.01 6.78
C PRO A 91 -2.42 29.78 8.30
N GLY A 92 -1.24 29.45 8.79
CA GLY A 92 -0.97 29.21 10.21
C GLY A 92 -1.23 30.40 11.16
N ASN A 93 -1.39 30.02 12.44
CA ASN A 93 -1.38 30.80 13.71
C ASN A 93 -2.62 31.66 14.11
N PRO A 94 -3.00 31.87 15.42
CA PRO A 94 -2.45 31.42 16.73
C PRO A 94 -3.55 30.98 17.80
N PRO A 95 -3.34 31.11 19.15
CA PRO A 95 -3.34 30.09 20.24
C PRO A 95 -4.72 29.67 20.85
N PRO A 96 -4.89 28.56 21.60
CA PRO A 96 -3.92 27.57 22.12
C PRO A 96 -3.92 26.32 21.23
N ASN A 97 -3.00 26.38 20.28
CA ASN A 97 -2.29 25.38 19.47
C ASN A 97 -3.07 24.14 19.00
N ASN A 98 -3.17 24.04 17.67
CA ASN A 98 -3.82 23.00 16.88
C ASN A 98 -2.73 22.06 16.33
N PRO A 99 -2.39 20.95 17.01
CA PRO A 99 -1.18 20.17 16.73
C PRO A 99 -1.25 19.25 15.49
N GLY A 100 -2.33 19.31 14.72
CA GLY A 100 -2.67 18.21 13.79
C GLY A 100 -2.14 18.32 12.36
N ASP A 101 -1.64 19.47 11.93
CA ASP A 101 -1.52 19.74 10.48
C ASP A 101 -0.22 20.43 10.00
N GLU A 102 0.67 20.91 10.89
CA GLU A 102 1.93 21.58 10.50
C GLU A 102 3.14 20.68 10.79
N ASP A 103 3.71 20.03 9.77
CA ASP A 103 4.89 19.15 9.87
C ASP A 103 6.05 19.53 8.93
N ASP A 104 5.98 20.73 8.37
CA ASP A 104 6.87 21.22 7.30
C ASP A 104 8.35 21.12 7.71
N LEU A 105 8.66 21.35 8.99
CA LEU A 105 9.99 21.38 9.57
C LEU A 105 10.32 20.16 10.46
N LEU A 106 9.43 19.17 10.53
CA LEU A 106 9.55 18.00 11.43
C LEU A 106 10.29 16.78 10.83
N CYS A 107 11.17 16.97 9.83
CA CYS A 107 11.95 15.84 9.25
C CYS A 107 12.81 15.12 10.30
N TRP A 108 13.24 15.82 11.35
CA TRP A 108 13.99 15.25 12.46
C TRP A 108 13.15 14.27 13.29
N ALA A 109 11.85 14.53 13.43
CA ALA A 109 10.90 13.67 14.12
C ALA A 109 10.47 12.49 13.26
N ALA A 110 10.29 12.69 11.95
CA ALA A 110 10.07 11.59 11.00
C ALA A 110 11.27 10.62 11.00
N THR A 111 12.50 11.16 10.95
CA THR A 111 13.72 10.35 11.07
C THR A 111 13.77 9.60 12.42
N ALA A 112 13.41 10.26 13.53
CA ALA A 112 13.36 9.60 14.84
C ALA A 112 12.32 8.46 14.87
N SER A 113 11.15 8.67 14.26
CA SER A 113 10.05 7.69 14.18
C SER A 113 10.48 6.43 13.43
N ASN A 114 11.15 6.59 12.30
CA ASN A 114 11.74 5.48 11.54
C ASN A 114 12.75 4.69 12.37
N MET A 115 13.60 5.39 13.14
CA MET A 115 14.57 4.74 14.02
C MET A 115 13.88 3.98 15.17
N LEU A 116 12.82 4.56 15.75
CA LEU A 116 12.05 3.97 16.84
C LEU A 116 11.31 2.70 16.41
N GLU A 117 10.76 2.67 15.19
CA GLU A 117 10.16 1.46 14.61
C GLU A 117 11.20 0.34 14.46
N TRP A 118 12.30 0.65 13.75
CA TRP A 118 13.32 -0.35 13.47
C TRP A 118 13.85 -1.03 14.73
N THR A 119 14.10 -0.23 15.77
CA THR A 119 14.74 -0.67 17.01
C THR A 119 13.76 -1.20 18.05
N GLY A 120 12.46 -1.08 17.79
CA GLY A 120 11.39 -1.49 18.69
C GLY A 120 11.08 -0.51 19.82
N TRP A 121 11.79 0.60 19.96
CA TRP A 121 11.51 1.60 21.01
C TRP A 121 10.19 2.37 20.82
N GLY A 122 9.59 2.31 19.63
CA GLY A 122 8.37 3.05 19.27
C GLY A 122 7.04 2.38 19.62
N PHE A 123 6.97 1.05 19.72
CA PHE A 123 5.70 0.33 19.94
C PHE A 123 5.18 0.45 21.38
N VAL A 124 4.59 1.60 21.69
CA VAL A 124 4.03 1.97 22.99
C VAL A 124 2.62 2.51 22.81
N ASP A 125 1.82 2.49 23.89
CA ASP A 125 0.49 3.10 23.95
C ASP A 125 -0.48 2.74 22.81
N GLY A 126 -0.27 1.57 22.19
CA GLY A 126 -1.12 1.06 21.12
C GLY A 126 -0.81 1.61 19.72
N MET A 127 0.29 2.35 19.56
CA MET A 127 0.79 2.81 18.26
C MET A 127 1.32 1.62 17.43
N ASP A 128 1.00 1.57 16.14
CA ASP A 128 1.22 0.41 15.28
C ASP A 128 2.37 0.57 14.27
N GLY A 129 3.02 1.73 14.15
CA GLY A 129 4.15 1.92 13.22
C GLY A 129 4.66 3.36 13.16
N THR A 130 5.64 3.61 12.28
CA THR A 130 6.33 4.90 12.16
C THR A 130 5.38 6.08 12.00
N ASP A 131 4.29 5.93 11.24
CA ASP A 131 3.32 7.01 11.03
C ASP A 131 2.57 7.40 12.29
N ASP A 132 2.22 6.43 13.14
CA ASP A 132 1.60 6.71 14.45
C ASP A 132 2.61 7.40 15.38
N PHE A 133 3.88 6.98 15.33
CA PHE A 133 4.93 7.61 16.13
C PHE A 133 5.18 9.04 15.66
N PHE A 134 5.19 9.27 14.35
CA PHE A 134 5.37 10.59 13.77
C PHE A 134 4.18 11.49 14.04
N GLN A 135 2.95 10.98 13.94
CA GLN A 135 1.75 11.68 14.37
C GLN A 135 1.83 12.08 15.85
N TYR A 136 2.38 11.22 16.70
CA TYR A 136 2.59 11.57 18.10
C TYR A 136 3.57 12.75 18.27
N TYR A 137 4.63 12.85 17.46
CA TYR A 137 5.46 14.06 17.47
C TYR A 137 4.68 15.28 16.99
N GLN A 138 4.01 15.20 15.84
CA GLN A 138 3.19 16.28 15.29
C GLN A 138 2.22 16.83 16.34
N ASP A 139 1.60 15.93 17.11
CA ASP A 139 0.60 16.28 18.11
C ASP A 139 1.16 16.98 19.37
N HIS A 140 2.49 17.00 19.58
CA HIS A 140 3.07 17.38 20.87
C HIS A 140 4.26 18.36 20.79
N VAL A 141 4.82 18.62 19.61
CA VAL A 141 5.93 19.57 19.44
C VAL A 141 5.59 20.66 18.43
N THR A 142 6.20 21.83 18.60
CA THR A 142 6.04 22.92 17.63
C THR A 142 6.70 22.58 16.28
N ASP A 143 6.12 23.04 15.18
CA ASP A 143 6.67 22.91 13.83
C ASP A 143 7.88 23.82 13.60
N ASN A 144 9.01 23.42 14.18
CA ASN A 144 10.31 24.06 14.01
C ASN A 144 11.37 22.97 13.80
N GLY A 145 12.51 23.39 13.24
CA GLY A 145 13.65 22.50 13.07
C GLY A 145 14.25 22.04 14.41
N SER A 146 14.73 20.80 14.44
CA SER A 146 15.52 20.23 15.54
C SER A 146 16.49 19.16 15.02
N ASN A 147 17.18 18.50 15.94
CA ASN A 147 18.00 17.33 15.65
C ASN A 147 17.30 16.06 16.09
N THR A 148 17.47 14.99 15.32
CA THR A 148 16.93 13.66 15.61
C THR A 148 17.29 13.19 17.03
N LYS A 149 18.50 13.49 17.54
CA LYS A 149 18.90 13.14 18.91
C LYS A 149 17.98 13.72 19.98
N TYR A 150 17.51 14.95 19.82
CA TYR A 150 16.62 15.60 20.78
C TYR A 150 15.21 15.01 20.69
N GLY A 151 14.77 14.59 19.50
CA GLY A 151 13.54 13.80 19.35
C GLY A 151 13.62 12.47 20.09
N LEU A 152 14.72 11.73 19.93
CA LEU A 152 14.94 10.46 20.66
C LEU A 152 15.01 10.68 22.18
N GLU A 153 15.71 11.72 22.63
CA GLU A 153 15.74 12.09 24.05
C GLU A 153 14.34 12.42 24.58
N TRP A 154 13.57 13.20 23.83
CA TRP A 154 12.20 13.56 24.18
C TRP A 154 11.29 12.33 24.27
N TRP A 155 11.36 11.40 23.31
CA TRP A 155 10.57 10.16 23.37
C TRP A 155 10.84 9.35 24.65
N PHE A 156 12.09 9.30 25.10
CA PHE A 156 12.47 8.58 26.30
C PHE A 156 12.05 9.32 27.57
N ASN A 157 12.24 10.64 27.62
CA ASN A 157 12.22 11.43 28.85
C ASN A 157 10.99 12.33 29.02
N GLY A 158 10.29 12.68 27.95
CA GLY A 158 9.19 13.64 27.93
C GLY A 158 9.63 15.08 28.19
N ASN A 159 10.83 15.44 27.75
CA ASN A 159 11.33 16.81 27.85
C ASN A 159 12.24 17.12 26.66
N LEU A 160 11.85 18.09 25.83
CA LEU A 160 12.53 18.42 24.58
C LEU A 160 13.63 19.45 24.86
N ASN A 161 14.83 18.97 25.18
CA ASN A 161 15.97 19.80 25.58
C ASN A 161 16.72 20.45 24.38
N THR A 162 16.04 21.28 23.60
CA THR A 162 16.69 21.97 22.46
C THR A 162 17.51 23.20 22.90
N PRO A 163 18.51 23.64 22.09
CA PRO A 163 19.38 24.79 22.40
C PRO A 163 18.69 26.16 22.54
N GLY A 164 17.38 26.29 22.28
CA GLY A 164 16.60 27.51 22.49
C GLY A 164 16.07 28.14 21.21
N VAL A 165 16.17 29.47 21.08
CA VAL A 165 15.41 30.29 20.10
C VAL A 165 15.37 29.71 18.67
N ASN A 166 14.17 29.57 18.12
CA ASN A 166 13.81 29.02 16.79
C ASN A 166 13.89 27.49 16.66
N TRP A 167 14.26 26.76 17.70
CA TRP A 167 14.17 25.30 17.71
C TRP A 167 12.77 24.83 18.08
N SER A 168 12.48 23.57 17.79
CA SER A 168 11.26 22.94 18.29
C SER A 168 11.22 22.93 19.81
N GLU A 169 10.09 23.34 20.35
CA GLU A 169 9.70 23.32 21.76
C GLU A 169 8.50 22.37 21.94
N GLU A 170 8.27 21.91 23.17
CA GLU A 170 7.07 21.15 23.51
C GLU A 170 5.84 22.06 23.39
N ASP A 171 4.83 21.57 22.68
CA ASP A 171 3.52 22.21 22.61
C ASP A 171 2.57 21.66 23.68
N VAL A 172 2.68 20.34 23.93
CA VAL A 172 1.91 19.62 24.95
C VAL A 172 2.86 18.85 25.86
N ASP A 173 2.88 19.22 27.14
CA ASP A 173 3.67 18.53 28.17
C ASP A 173 3.22 17.06 28.30
N VAL A 174 4.17 16.12 28.14
CA VAL A 174 3.94 14.68 28.29
C VAL A 174 5.04 14.02 29.11
N ASP A 175 4.73 12.87 29.72
CA ASP A 175 5.76 12.02 30.33
C ASP A 175 6.47 11.22 29.22
N GLY A 176 7.77 10.95 29.40
CA GLY A 176 8.51 10.07 28.49
C GLY A 176 8.13 8.60 28.66
N PHE A 177 8.29 7.81 27.60
CA PHE A 177 7.85 6.42 27.58
C PHE A 177 8.78 5.46 28.35
N TRP A 178 10.05 5.83 28.53
CA TRP A 178 11.08 4.88 28.96
C TRP A 178 11.84 5.31 30.23
N ALA A 179 11.91 6.60 30.52
CA ALA A 179 12.48 7.10 31.75
C ALA A 179 11.60 6.75 32.98
N PRO A 180 12.21 6.55 34.17
CA PRO A 180 13.64 6.49 34.45
C PRO A 180 14.22 5.07 34.25
N THR A 181 13.46 4.14 33.67
CA THR A 181 13.86 2.73 33.53
C THR A 181 15.03 2.57 32.57
N TYR A 182 14.97 3.29 31.45
CA TYR A 182 16.02 3.35 30.45
C TYR A 182 16.51 4.79 30.27
N ASP A 183 17.83 4.96 30.27
CA ASP A 183 18.49 6.24 30.01
C ASP A 183 18.87 6.27 28.52
N TRP A 184 18.29 7.20 27.77
CA TRP A 184 18.50 7.33 26.33
C TRP A 184 19.98 7.43 25.94
N SER A 185 20.80 8.07 26.77
CA SER A 185 22.23 8.28 26.52
C SER A 185 23.05 6.98 26.55
N THR A 186 22.46 5.89 27.05
CA THR A 186 23.06 4.54 26.98
C THR A 186 22.81 3.86 25.63
N TYR A 187 21.77 4.27 24.90
CA TYR A 187 21.29 3.59 23.69
C TYR A 187 21.45 4.43 22.42
N VAL A 188 21.86 5.69 22.54
CA VAL A 188 22.11 6.57 21.40
C VAL A 188 23.59 6.93 21.32
N ASP A 189 24.21 6.58 20.19
CA ASP A 189 25.55 7.01 19.82
C ASP A 189 25.50 8.15 18.79
N GLU A 190 26.50 9.03 18.79
CA GLU A 190 26.63 10.16 17.86
C GLU A 190 28.05 10.19 17.26
N THR A 191 28.14 10.45 15.95
CA THR A 191 29.39 10.78 15.25
C THR A 191 29.17 12.00 14.36
N GLY A 192 30.20 12.84 14.16
CA GLY A 192 30.02 14.10 13.43
C GLY A 192 31.25 14.64 12.68
N LEU A 193 30.98 15.34 11.58
CA LEU A 193 31.84 16.23 10.76
C LEU A 193 33.31 15.81 10.63
N ASN A 194 33.55 14.52 10.36
CA ASN A 194 34.90 14.03 10.15
C ASN A 194 34.94 12.86 9.16
N PHE A 195 36.14 12.47 8.75
CA PHE A 195 36.39 11.36 7.82
C PHE A 195 35.74 10.03 8.25
N SER A 196 35.49 9.83 9.55
CA SER A 196 34.97 8.59 10.13
C SER A 196 33.46 8.42 10.01
N VAL A 197 32.70 9.45 9.61
CA VAL A 197 31.21 9.36 9.58
C VAL A 197 30.70 8.15 8.78
N LEU A 198 31.18 7.93 7.55
CA LEU A 198 30.79 6.77 6.73
C LEU A 198 31.26 5.43 7.32
N PRO A 199 32.51 5.30 7.80
CA PRO A 199 32.95 4.15 8.60
C PRO A 199 32.08 3.83 9.82
N ASP A 200 31.67 4.86 10.57
CA ASP A 200 30.86 4.73 11.77
C ASP A 200 29.43 4.32 11.41
N ILE A 201 28.82 4.93 10.38
CA ILE A 201 27.51 4.49 9.83
C ILE A 201 27.57 3.01 9.48
N LYS A 202 28.60 2.57 8.74
CA LYS A 202 28.77 1.15 8.41
C LYS A 202 28.89 0.29 9.67
N HIS A 203 29.60 0.76 10.68
CA HIS A 203 29.73 0.04 11.95
C HIS A 203 28.38 -0.09 12.67
N PHE A 204 27.63 1.00 12.80
CA PHE A 204 26.30 1.02 13.41
C PHE A 204 25.33 0.07 12.71
N LEU A 205 25.28 0.13 11.37
CA LEU A 205 24.42 -0.77 10.59
C LEU A 205 24.83 -2.24 10.77
N THR A 206 26.13 -2.54 10.89
CA THR A 206 26.60 -3.91 11.17
C THR A 206 26.18 -4.43 12.56
N LEU A 207 25.90 -3.52 13.50
CA LEU A 207 25.41 -3.85 14.84
C LEU A 207 23.89 -3.95 14.91
N GLY A 208 23.17 -3.67 13.82
CA GLY A 208 21.71 -3.65 13.78
C GLY A 208 21.09 -2.34 14.28
N ASN A 209 21.88 -1.29 14.49
CA ASN A 209 21.38 0.00 14.94
C ASN A 209 20.66 0.73 13.80
N ALA A 210 19.56 1.42 14.12
CA ALA A 210 18.97 2.38 13.19
C ALA A 210 19.85 3.63 13.11
N VAL A 211 19.98 4.23 11.93
CA VAL A 211 20.85 5.39 11.71
C VAL A 211 20.05 6.57 11.14
N GLY A 212 20.01 7.68 11.88
CA GLY A 212 19.49 8.96 11.41
C GLY A 212 20.64 9.91 11.05
N LEU A 213 20.50 10.67 9.98
CA LEU A 213 21.51 11.62 9.49
C LEU A 213 21.00 13.04 9.63
N SER A 214 21.84 13.94 10.17
CA SER A 214 21.68 15.38 9.98
C SER A 214 22.50 15.82 8.78
N ILE A 215 21.83 16.41 7.80
CA ILE A 215 22.45 16.88 6.56
C ILE A 215 22.19 18.39 6.35
N CYS A 216 23.00 19.04 5.51
CA CYS A 216 22.68 20.40 5.08
C CYS A 216 23.28 20.75 3.71
N PRO A 217 22.78 21.78 3.02
CA PRO A 217 23.32 22.21 1.74
C PRO A 217 24.82 22.57 1.80
N VAL A 218 25.56 22.21 0.75
CA VAL A 218 26.97 22.61 0.60
C VAL A 218 27.14 24.13 0.44
N SER A 219 26.10 24.81 -0.06
CA SER A 219 26.01 26.27 -0.20
C SER A 219 25.87 27.00 1.14
N GLY A 220 25.56 26.27 2.22
CA GLY A 220 25.29 26.81 3.54
C GLY A 220 23.83 27.27 3.72
N GLY A 221 23.39 27.30 4.98
CA GLY A 221 22.02 27.61 5.36
C GLY A 221 21.18 26.36 5.59
N GLY A 222 20.52 26.30 6.74
CA GLY A 222 19.57 25.26 7.12
C GLY A 222 20.11 23.87 7.39
N GLY A 223 19.19 22.99 7.80
CA GLY A 223 19.46 21.59 8.12
C GLY A 223 18.25 20.75 7.74
N HIS A 224 18.52 19.50 7.40
CA HIS A 224 17.52 18.48 7.08
C HIS A 224 17.91 17.17 7.78
N ALA A 225 16.94 16.28 7.96
CA ALA A 225 17.16 14.99 8.59
C ALA A 225 16.55 13.87 7.73
N ILE A 226 17.31 12.80 7.55
CA ILE A 226 16.92 11.62 6.75
C ILE A 226 17.37 10.34 7.45
N THR A 227 16.74 9.21 7.15
CA THR A 227 17.14 7.91 7.69
C THR A 227 18.09 7.20 6.75
N CYS A 228 19.15 6.57 7.26
CA CYS A 228 20.10 5.77 6.48
C CYS A 228 19.94 4.29 6.80
N TRP A 229 19.57 3.51 5.79
CA TRP A 229 19.28 2.08 5.90
C TRP A 229 20.39 1.18 5.35
N GLY A 230 21.39 1.77 4.71
CA GLY A 230 22.44 0.98 4.08
C GLY A 230 23.61 1.81 3.59
N VAL A 231 24.73 1.12 3.37
CA VAL A 231 25.97 1.70 2.83
C VAL A 231 26.53 0.83 1.72
N ASN A 232 26.94 1.47 0.63
CA ASN A 232 27.67 0.85 -0.46
C ASN A 232 29.15 1.19 -0.34
N TYR A 233 30.02 0.19 -0.44
CA TYR A 233 31.44 0.34 -0.17
C TYR A 233 32.28 -0.57 -1.10
N ASP A 234 33.49 -0.12 -1.44
CA ASP A 234 34.45 -0.98 -2.15
C ASP A 234 35.30 -1.75 -1.13
N PRO A 235 35.26 -3.10 -1.12
CA PRO A 235 36.15 -3.89 -0.28
C PRO A 235 37.62 -3.90 -0.74
N PHE A 236 37.91 -3.42 -1.95
CA PHE A 236 39.26 -3.38 -2.55
C PHE A 236 39.57 -2.02 -3.18
N PRO A 237 39.44 -0.92 -2.44
CA PRO A 237 39.57 0.41 -3.01
C PRO A 237 41.01 0.67 -3.44
N ASP A 238 41.17 1.55 -4.43
CA ASP A 238 42.49 2.06 -4.78
C ASP A 238 43.10 2.71 -3.53
N PRO A 239 44.24 2.21 -3.00
CA PRO A 239 44.88 2.80 -1.82
C PRO A 239 45.32 4.26 -2.04
N MET A 240 45.34 4.73 -3.29
CA MET A 240 45.63 6.11 -3.68
C MET A 240 44.36 6.96 -3.84
N ASP A 241 43.17 6.34 -3.85
CA ASP A 241 41.88 7.01 -3.84
C ASP A 241 41.22 6.92 -2.46
N PRO A 242 41.39 7.95 -1.62
CA PRO A 242 40.78 7.97 -0.30
C PRO A 242 39.24 8.06 -0.32
N ASN A 243 38.60 8.35 -1.47
CA ASN A 243 37.14 8.22 -1.67
C ASN A 243 36.72 6.80 -2.05
N GLY A 244 37.66 5.95 -2.45
CA GLY A 244 37.33 4.63 -3.00
C GLY A 244 36.63 3.70 -2.02
N TRP A 245 36.70 3.95 -0.71
CA TRP A 245 36.15 3.03 0.29
C TRP A 245 34.62 3.06 0.37
N TYR A 246 33.98 4.21 0.19
CA TYR A 246 32.53 4.37 0.36
C TYR A 246 31.95 5.07 -0.87
N LEU A 247 30.92 4.44 -1.45
CA LEU A 247 30.41 4.79 -2.77
C LEU A 247 29.01 5.41 -2.70
N GLY A 248 28.22 5.06 -1.70
CA GLY A 248 26.90 5.65 -1.50
C GLY A 248 26.16 5.11 -0.29
N ILE A 249 24.94 5.61 -0.09
CA ILE A 249 24.04 5.24 1.00
C ILE A 249 22.62 5.05 0.49
N TRP A 250 21.84 4.19 1.16
CA TRP A 250 20.41 4.04 0.95
C TRP A 250 19.65 4.78 2.03
N VAL A 251 18.70 5.63 1.66
CA VAL A 251 18.01 6.54 2.57
C VAL A 251 16.52 6.63 2.30
N THR A 252 15.76 6.89 3.35
CA THR A 252 14.37 7.37 3.27
C THR A 252 14.30 8.82 3.74
N ASP A 253 13.34 9.56 3.23
CA ASP A 253 13.24 11.00 3.40
C ASP A 253 11.78 11.46 3.35
N SER A 254 11.32 11.98 4.48
CA SER A 254 9.95 12.47 4.71
C SER A 254 9.50 13.62 3.78
N ASP A 255 10.41 14.17 2.97
CA ASP A 255 10.13 15.23 2.00
C ASP A 255 9.93 14.69 0.55
N ASN A 256 9.97 13.36 0.32
CA ASN A 256 10.01 12.76 -1.01
C ASN A 256 8.71 12.94 -1.83
N ASN A 257 7.53 12.92 -1.20
CA ASN A 257 6.27 13.17 -1.90
C ASN A 257 5.23 13.93 -1.05
N LYS A 258 5.48 15.24 -0.91
CA LYS A 258 4.56 16.19 -0.26
C LYS A 258 3.29 16.50 -1.04
N SER A 259 2.92 15.74 -2.06
CA SER A 259 1.76 16.07 -2.92
C SER A 259 0.57 15.14 -2.72
N THR A 260 0.76 14.04 -2.00
CA THR A 260 -0.25 13.01 -1.75
C THR A 260 -0.38 12.72 -0.26
N LEU A 261 -1.60 12.46 0.20
CA LEU A 261 -1.84 11.94 1.54
C LEU A 261 -1.39 10.47 1.57
N ASN A 262 -0.41 10.14 2.42
CA ASN A 262 0.17 8.80 2.54
C ASN A 262 0.79 8.29 1.22
N PRO A 263 1.90 8.88 0.74
CA PRO A 263 2.59 8.40 -0.45
C PRO A 263 3.16 6.99 -0.26
N ASP A 264 3.43 6.29 -1.37
CA ASP A 264 4.18 5.04 -1.33
C ASP A 264 5.58 5.29 -0.73
N ASP A 265 5.95 4.51 0.28
CA ASP A 265 7.27 4.47 0.91
C ASP A 265 8.41 4.38 -0.13
N TRP A 266 9.44 5.22 -0.01
CA TRP A 266 10.46 5.36 -1.06
C TRP A 266 11.90 5.34 -0.55
N LEU A 267 12.55 4.18 -0.74
CA LEU A 267 13.97 4.02 -0.50
C LEU A 267 14.82 4.46 -1.70
N ARG A 268 15.70 5.44 -1.51
CA ARG A 268 16.59 6.01 -2.54
C ARG A 268 18.06 5.73 -2.28
N TYR A 269 18.84 5.62 -3.36
CA TYR A 269 20.31 5.53 -3.31
C TYR A 269 20.94 6.86 -3.68
N TYR A 270 21.90 7.34 -2.88
CA TYR A 270 22.71 8.51 -3.21
C TYR A 270 24.19 8.16 -3.14
N GLU A 271 24.93 8.55 -4.16
CA GLU A 271 26.39 8.52 -4.13
C GLU A 271 26.93 9.46 -3.05
N VAL A 272 28.08 9.10 -2.47
CA VAL A 272 28.78 9.94 -1.50
C VAL A 272 30.22 10.19 -1.94
N GLU A 273 30.71 11.38 -1.63
CA GLU A 273 32.08 11.79 -1.88
C GLU A 273 32.65 12.44 -0.62
N TYR A 274 33.94 12.27 -0.37
CA TYR A 274 34.64 13.05 0.67
C TYR A 274 35.36 14.23 0.02
N ASP A 275 35.07 15.42 0.51
CA ASP A 275 35.81 16.64 0.17
C ASP A 275 37.02 16.78 1.10
N PHE A 276 38.22 16.57 0.58
CA PHE A 276 39.47 16.68 1.37
C PHE A 276 39.83 18.10 1.77
N ASP A 277 39.44 19.09 0.96
CA ASP A 277 39.75 20.49 1.24
C ASP A 277 38.86 21.01 2.36
N LYS A 278 37.64 20.46 2.47
CA LYS A 278 36.67 20.87 3.48
C LYS A 278 36.58 19.94 4.68
N GLY A 279 36.95 18.67 4.53
CA GLY A 279 37.02 17.67 5.60
C GLY A 279 35.70 16.97 5.94
N TRP A 280 34.77 16.82 4.99
CA TRP A 280 33.47 16.18 5.23
C TRP A 280 32.98 15.36 4.04
N TRP A 281 32.08 14.43 4.34
CA TRP A 281 31.34 13.63 3.36
C TRP A 281 30.11 14.38 2.88
N TYR A 282 29.79 14.28 1.59
CA TYR A 282 28.63 14.91 0.99
C TYR A 282 28.01 14.03 -0.09
N MET A 283 26.72 14.24 -0.35
CA MET A 283 25.95 13.63 -1.42
C MET A 283 25.82 14.65 -2.56
N PRO A 284 26.60 14.55 -3.65
CA PRO A 284 26.62 15.56 -4.72
C PRO A 284 25.28 15.67 -5.46
N ASN A 285 24.56 14.55 -5.58
CA ASN A 285 23.32 14.45 -6.35
C ASN A 285 22.06 14.50 -5.46
N TYR A 286 22.21 14.71 -4.16
CA TYR A 286 21.07 14.99 -3.28
C TYR A 286 20.75 16.50 -3.38
N GLY A 287 19.66 16.84 -4.06
CA GLY A 287 19.31 18.22 -4.38
C GLY A 287 20.44 18.94 -5.15
N SER A 288 20.89 20.08 -4.63
CA SER A 288 22.05 20.83 -5.14
C SER A 288 23.40 20.45 -4.48
N GLY A 289 23.42 19.35 -3.73
CA GLY A 289 24.58 18.85 -2.99
C GLY A 289 24.46 19.11 -1.49
N TYR A 290 24.53 18.05 -0.67
CA TYR A 290 24.34 18.14 0.79
C TYR A 290 25.44 17.45 1.58
N GLN A 291 25.94 18.09 2.64
CA GLN A 291 26.85 17.51 3.65
C GLN A 291 26.15 16.47 4.49
N ILE A 292 26.89 15.46 4.94
CA ILE A 292 26.54 14.65 6.09
C ILE A 292 27.25 15.23 7.31
N ARG A 293 26.50 15.91 8.19
CA ARG A 293 27.07 16.56 9.38
C ARG A 293 27.18 15.62 10.56
N TYR A 294 26.10 14.92 10.88
CA TYR A 294 26.04 14.01 12.01
C TYR A 294 25.33 12.73 11.60
N ALA A 295 25.73 11.62 12.23
CA ALA A 295 24.97 10.39 12.22
C ALA A 295 24.68 10.00 13.68
N TYR A 296 23.42 9.72 13.95
CA TYR A 296 22.94 9.22 15.23
C TYR A 296 22.56 7.77 15.06
N ALA A 297 23.02 6.91 15.96
CA ALA A 297 22.65 5.50 15.97
C ALA A 297 21.82 5.19 17.20
N LEU A 298 20.63 4.62 17.00
CA LEU A 298 19.80 4.08 18.06
C LEU A 298 19.97 2.57 18.10
N MET A 299 20.36 2.05 19.26
CA MET A 299 20.51 0.61 19.48
C MET A 299 19.15 -0.09 19.57
N PRO A 300 19.02 -1.35 19.11
CA PRO A 300 17.83 -2.16 19.31
C PRO A 300 17.44 -2.25 20.79
N PHE A 301 16.14 -2.46 21.05
CA PHE A 301 15.64 -2.62 22.40
C PHE A 301 16.39 -3.77 23.13
N PRO A 302 16.87 -3.55 24.36
CA PRO A 302 17.75 -4.50 25.03
C PRO A 302 17.03 -5.79 25.40
N GLY A 303 17.61 -6.92 24.97
CA GLY A 303 17.14 -8.25 25.34
C GLY A 303 16.08 -8.84 24.41
N GLU A 304 15.75 -8.15 23.32
CA GLU A 304 14.79 -8.60 22.31
C GLU A 304 15.56 -9.14 21.11
N SER A 305 14.99 -10.15 20.44
CA SER A 305 15.47 -10.63 19.15
C SER A 305 14.42 -10.35 18.08
N ARG A 306 14.83 -10.10 16.84
CA ARG A 306 13.87 -9.80 15.78
C ARG A 306 13.22 -11.11 15.31
N PRO A 307 11.90 -11.13 15.09
CA PRO A 307 11.25 -12.30 14.51
C PRO A 307 11.80 -12.58 13.12
N VAL A 308 11.73 -13.85 12.72
CA VAL A 308 12.01 -14.28 11.35
C VAL A 308 10.70 -14.73 10.73
N ALA A 309 10.20 -13.96 9.77
CA ALA A 309 9.00 -14.29 9.03
C ALA A 309 9.29 -15.40 7.99
N ASP A 310 8.35 -16.33 7.85
CA ASP A 310 8.38 -17.37 6.81
C ASP A 310 6.93 -17.72 6.49
N LEU A 311 6.47 -17.25 5.33
CA LEU A 311 5.17 -17.47 4.72
C LEU A 311 5.12 -18.76 3.88
N GLY A 312 6.26 -19.40 3.66
CA GLY A 312 6.41 -20.56 2.80
C GLY A 312 6.07 -20.29 1.33
N GLY A 313 5.59 -21.33 0.63
CA GLY A 313 5.26 -21.24 -0.79
C GLY A 313 6.46 -21.52 -1.72
N PRO A 314 6.39 -21.11 -3.00
CA PRO A 314 5.26 -20.42 -3.66
C PRO A 314 3.99 -21.27 -3.69
N TYR A 315 2.83 -20.63 -3.85
CA TYR A 315 1.53 -21.29 -3.85
C TYR A 315 0.94 -21.35 -5.26
N VAL A 316 0.43 -22.52 -5.66
CA VAL A 316 -0.18 -22.71 -6.98
C VAL A 316 -1.52 -23.44 -6.83
N VAL A 317 -2.60 -22.81 -7.26
CA VAL A 317 -3.96 -23.37 -7.27
C VAL A 317 -4.67 -23.08 -8.59
N ASN A 318 -5.88 -23.59 -8.75
CA ASN A 318 -6.78 -23.20 -9.83
C ASN A 318 -7.76 -22.11 -9.35
N GLU A 319 -8.33 -21.34 -10.26
CA GLU A 319 -9.38 -20.37 -9.92
C GLU A 319 -10.54 -21.06 -9.16
N GLY A 320 -11.05 -20.39 -8.14
CA GLY A 320 -12.10 -20.90 -7.25
C GLY A 320 -11.62 -21.86 -6.15
N ASP A 321 -10.39 -22.39 -6.22
CA ASP A 321 -9.81 -23.18 -5.13
C ASP A 321 -9.33 -22.27 -3.98
N ILE A 322 -9.29 -22.82 -2.75
CA ILE A 322 -8.78 -22.10 -1.58
C ILE A 322 -7.27 -22.28 -1.51
N VAL A 323 -6.53 -21.17 -1.39
CA VAL A 323 -5.12 -21.19 -0.96
C VAL A 323 -5.07 -21.25 0.55
N LEU A 324 -4.26 -22.17 1.09
CA LEU A 324 -4.00 -22.30 2.52
C LEU A 324 -2.57 -21.80 2.80
N PHE A 325 -2.47 -20.57 3.29
CA PHE A 325 -1.19 -19.99 3.69
C PHE A 325 -0.77 -20.55 5.05
N ASN A 326 0.51 -20.88 5.18
CA ASN A 326 1.07 -21.49 6.37
C ASN A 326 2.39 -20.84 6.77
N ALA A 327 2.31 -19.90 7.71
CA ALA A 327 3.44 -19.21 8.29
C ALA A 327 4.10 -19.96 9.47
N ALA A 328 3.89 -21.28 9.59
CA ALA A 328 4.43 -22.06 10.72
C ALA A 328 5.96 -22.18 10.71
N GLY A 329 6.63 -21.74 9.64
CA GLY A 329 8.09 -21.63 9.59
C GLY A 329 8.63 -20.40 10.31
N SER A 330 7.78 -19.43 10.64
CA SER A 330 8.21 -18.20 11.32
C SER A 330 8.70 -18.50 12.73
N THR A 331 9.77 -17.85 13.17
CA THR A 331 10.43 -18.13 14.46
C THR A 331 10.79 -16.87 15.23
N ASP A 332 10.67 -16.94 16.55
CA ASP A 332 11.17 -15.96 17.50
C ASP A 332 11.31 -16.63 18.89
N ASP A 333 11.95 -15.98 19.87
CA ASP A 333 11.95 -16.42 21.27
C ASP A 333 10.71 -15.97 22.07
N ASP A 334 9.92 -15.04 21.52
CA ASP A 334 8.67 -14.53 22.05
C ASP A 334 7.41 -14.99 21.28
N PRO A 335 6.21 -14.82 21.85
CA PRO A 335 4.96 -15.19 21.19
C PRO A 335 4.66 -14.33 19.95
N LEU A 336 4.46 -14.99 18.81
CA LEU A 336 4.23 -14.32 17.53
C LEU A 336 2.76 -13.98 17.23
N GLN A 337 2.58 -12.86 16.54
CA GLN A 337 1.37 -12.42 15.85
C GLN A 337 1.63 -12.31 14.36
N TYR A 338 0.57 -12.48 13.56
CA TYR A 338 0.63 -12.56 12.11
C TYR A 338 -0.48 -11.72 11.48
N ARG A 339 -0.17 -11.01 10.39
CA ARG A 339 -1.14 -10.41 9.48
C ARG A 339 -0.71 -10.59 8.02
N PHE A 340 -1.67 -10.47 7.11
CA PHE A 340 -1.50 -10.79 5.69
C PHE A 340 -2.11 -9.70 4.84
N ASP A 341 -1.43 -9.37 3.75
CA ASP A 341 -1.92 -8.61 2.60
C ASP A 341 -1.84 -9.59 1.41
N PHE A 342 -3.00 -9.95 0.85
CA PHE A 342 -3.10 -10.98 -0.19
C PHE A 342 -3.00 -10.43 -1.61
N ASP A 343 -3.15 -9.14 -1.84
CA ASP A 343 -3.14 -8.55 -3.17
C ASP A 343 -2.07 -7.48 -3.38
N ALA A 344 -1.24 -7.25 -2.36
CA ALA A 344 -0.08 -6.37 -2.37
C ALA A 344 -0.45 -4.91 -2.65
N ASP A 345 -1.62 -4.49 -2.14
CA ASP A 345 -2.11 -3.12 -2.30
C ASP A 345 -1.64 -2.17 -1.18
N GLY A 346 -0.92 -2.70 -0.19
CA GLY A 346 -0.42 -1.93 0.95
C GLY A 346 -1.42 -1.81 2.10
N GLU A 347 -2.62 -2.39 1.98
CA GLU A 347 -3.60 -2.52 3.04
C GLU A 347 -3.66 -3.95 3.59
N TRP A 348 -3.67 -4.09 4.92
CA TRP A 348 -3.74 -5.40 5.55
C TRP A 348 -5.15 -6.01 5.48
N ASP A 349 -5.34 -7.02 4.63
CA ASP A 349 -6.57 -7.82 4.51
C ASP A 349 -7.01 -8.50 5.82
N ARG A 350 -6.05 -8.76 6.72
CA ARG A 350 -6.27 -9.44 7.99
C ARG A 350 -5.72 -8.63 9.14
N SER A 351 -6.53 -8.42 10.15
CA SER A 351 -6.04 -7.96 11.46
C SER A 351 -5.12 -9.00 12.10
N TRP A 352 -4.27 -8.55 13.02
CA TRP A 352 -3.35 -9.37 13.80
C TRP A 352 -4.02 -10.62 14.41
N SER A 353 -3.34 -11.75 14.28
CA SER A 353 -3.78 -13.07 14.76
C SER A 353 -2.63 -13.80 15.43
N SER A 354 -2.89 -14.56 16.50
CA SER A 354 -1.89 -15.46 17.10
C SER A 354 -1.73 -16.78 16.33
N PHE A 355 -2.39 -16.91 15.17
CA PHE A 355 -2.34 -18.08 14.32
C PHE A 355 -1.75 -17.72 12.97
N GLY A 356 -0.58 -18.26 12.65
CA GLY A 356 0.10 -18.06 11.36
C GLY A 356 -0.53 -18.80 10.18
N ASN A 357 -1.81 -19.17 10.23
CA ASN A 357 -2.50 -19.76 9.09
C ASN A 357 -3.61 -18.85 8.60
N ALA A 358 -3.67 -18.67 7.28
CA ALA A 358 -4.68 -17.85 6.64
C ALA A 358 -5.19 -18.50 5.35
N LYS A 359 -6.31 -17.99 4.84
CA LYS A 359 -6.96 -18.52 3.65
C LYS A 359 -7.41 -17.38 2.78
N ASN A 360 -7.15 -17.49 1.49
CA ASN A 360 -7.73 -16.63 0.47
C ASN A 360 -8.17 -17.44 -0.76
N ARG A 361 -9.00 -16.84 -1.61
CA ARG A 361 -9.49 -17.42 -2.86
C ARG A 361 -9.66 -16.32 -3.90
N TRP A 362 -9.14 -16.59 -5.09
CA TRP A 362 -9.39 -15.81 -6.30
C TRP A 362 -10.37 -16.56 -7.20
N TYR A 363 -11.25 -15.81 -7.86
CA TYR A 363 -12.30 -16.36 -8.74
C TYR A 363 -11.96 -16.24 -10.23
N ASP A 364 -10.82 -15.65 -10.54
CA ASP A 364 -10.28 -15.50 -11.89
C ASP A 364 -8.78 -15.82 -11.85
N ASP A 365 -8.14 -15.91 -13.00
CA ASP A 365 -6.69 -16.09 -13.04
C ASP A 365 -5.93 -14.89 -12.46
N TYR A 366 -4.90 -15.19 -11.67
CA TYR A 366 -4.15 -14.19 -10.93
C TYR A 366 -2.71 -14.67 -10.73
N VAL A 367 -1.76 -13.76 -10.87
CA VAL A 367 -0.38 -13.96 -10.44
C VAL A 367 0.04 -12.69 -9.72
N GLY A 368 0.46 -12.82 -8.48
CA GLY A 368 0.92 -11.70 -7.68
C GLY A 368 1.53 -12.15 -6.36
N ASP A 369 2.03 -11.17 -5.63
CA ASP A 369 2.72 -11.38 -4.37
C ASP A 369 1.72 -11.30 -3.20
N VAL A 370 2.03 -12.04 -2.14
CA VAL A 370 1.33 -12.03 -0.86
C VAL A 370 2.36 -11.72 0.20
N TYR A 371 2.03 -10.75 1.04
CA TYR A 371 2.88 -10.28 2.12
C TYR A 371 2.39 -10.87 3.44
N LEU A 372 3.33 -11.34 4.24
CA LEU A 372 3.15 -11.71 5.63
C LEU A 372 3.96 -10.74 6.47
N GLU A 373 3.33 -10.19 7.51
CA GLU A 373 4.07 -9.56 8.59
C GLU A 373 3.91 -10.36 9.87
N VAL A 374 5.04 -10.53 10.55
CA VAL A 374 5.17 -11.23 11.82
C VAL A 374 5.68 -10.25 12.87
N SER A 375 5.02 -10.21 14.01
CA SER A 375 5.37 -9.34 15.13
C SER A 375 5.45 -10.16 16.42
N ASP A 376 6.44 -9.88 17.25
CA ASP A 376 6.53 -10.38 18.64
C ASP A 376 5.87 -9.38 19.65
N GLY A 377 5.33 -8.28 19.14
CA GLY A 377 4.78 -7.16 19.92
C GLY A 377 5.76 -5.99 20.12
N ARG A 378 7.01 -6.12 19.67
CA ARG A 378 8.13 -5.20 19.89
C ARG A 378 8.98 -4.96 18.66
N LEU A 379 9.18 -5.98 17.85
CA LEU A 379 9.90 -5.98 16.58
C LEU A 379 9.05 -6.74 15.56
N ARG A 380 9.34 -6.49 14.30
CA ARG A 380 8.61 -7.06 13.17
C ARG A 380 9.53 -7.52 12.07
N ASP A 381 9.03 -8.48 11.31
CA ASP A 381 9.66 -8.97 10.10
C ASP A 381 8.61 -9.34 9.06
N MET A 382 9.00 -9.31 7.80
CA MET A 382 8.11 -9.57 6.67
C MET A 382 8.68 -10.65 5.76
N ASP A 383 7.78 -11.48 5.25
CA ASP A 383 8.10 -12.44 4.19
C ASP A 383 7.10 -12.31 3.05
N ILE A 384 7.59 -12.57 1.84
CA ILE A 384 6.84 -12.38 0.61
C ILE A 384 6.86 -13.69 -0.17
N THR A 385 5.70 -14.11 -0.65
CA THR A 385 5.58 -15.28 -1.52
C THR A 385 4.72 -14.96 -2.72
N THR A 386 4.93 -15.68 -3.81
CA THR A 386 4.09 -15.54 -5.00
C THR A 386 2.95 -16.56 -4.99
N VAL A 387 1.76 -16.11 -5.33
CA VAL A 387 0.59 -16.95 -5.61
C VAL A 387 0.35 -17.00 -7.12
N THR A 388 0.10 -18.20 -7.64
CA THR A 388 -0.35 -18.43 -9.03
C THR A 388 -1.69 -19.15 -9.04
N VAL A 389 -2.71 -18.46 -9.54
CA VAL A 389 -4.07 -18.97 -9.73
C VAL A 389 -4.28 -19.23 -11.22
N ASN A 390 -4.35 -20.51 -11.58
CA ASN A 390 -4.51 -20.92 -12.97
C ASN A 390 -5.97 -20.83 -13.41
N ASN A 391 -6.21 -20.28 -14.59
CA ASN A 391 -7.52 -20.29 -15.23
C ASN A 391 -8.07 -21.72 -15.39
N VAL A 392 -9.32 -21.94 -15.01
CA VAL A 392 -10.06 -23.18 -15.28
C VAL A 392 -11.15 -22.91 -16.30
N ALA A 393 -10.86 -23.24 -17.56
CA ALA A 393 -11.81 -23.04 -18.66
C ALA A 393 -13.21 -23.61 -18.31
N PRO A 394 -14.29 -22.83 -18.49
CA PRO A 394 -15.64 -23.28 -18.16
C PRO A 394 -16.02 -24.47 -19.03
N THR A 395 -16.47 -25.56 -18.40
CA THR A 395 -16.95 -26.72 -19.13
C THR A 395 -18.43 -26.57 -19.48
N ILE A 396 -18.75 -26.42 -20.76
CA ILE A 396 -20.14 -26.55 -21.24
C ILE A 396 -20.45 -28.04 -21.43
N ALA A 397 -21.30 -28.59 -20.57
CA ALA A 397 -21.91 -29.88 -20.83
C ALA A 397 -22.99 -29.70 -21.92
N VAL A 398 -22.65 -29.99 -23.18
CA VAL A 398 -23.65 -30.06 -24.25
C VAL A 398 -24.52 -31.29 -24.00
N THR A 399 -25.66 -31.11 -23.33
CA THR A 399 -26.73 -32.14 -23.32
C THR A 399 -27.39 -32.13 -24.69
N GLY A 400 -26.77 -32.82 -25.65
CA GLY A 400 -27.18 -32.82 -27.05
C GLY A 400 -28.59 -33.38 -27.26
N GLY A 401 -29.44 -32.58 -27.92
CA GLY A 401 -30.64 -33.03 -28.60
C GLY A 401 -30.56 -32.65 -30.09
N THR A 402 -31.18 -33.44 -30.96
CA THR A 402 -31.39 -33.04 -32.36
C THR A 402 -32.49 -31.99 -32.43
N TRP A 403 -32.25 -30.88 -33.13
CA TRP A 403 -33.32 -29.93 -33.45
C TRP A 403 -34.45 -30.63 -34.22
N SER A 404 -35.68 -30.44 -33.76
CA SER A 404 -36.88 -30.86 -34.47
C SER A 404 -37.78 -29.66 -34.69
N HIS A 405 -38.46 -29.61 -35.83
CA HIS A 405 -39.34 -28.52 -36.21
C HIS A 405 -40.79 -28.96 -36.09
N GLN A 406 -41.62 -28.14 -35.43
CA GLN A 406 -43.06 -28.33 -35.36
C GLN A 406 -43.74 -27.00 -35.71
N THR A 407 -44.68 -27.04 -36.66
CA THR A 407 -45.56 -25.89 -36.93
C THR A 407 -46.73 -25.91 -35.93
N ILE A 408 -46.88 -24.84 -35.14
CA ILE A 408 -47.87 -24.74 -34.06
C ILE A 408 -49.19 -24.13 -34.55
N ASP A 409 -49.11 -23.09 -35.39
CA ASP A 409 -50.26 -22.49 -36.06
C ASP A 409 -49.93 -22.25 -37.53
N ARG A 410 -50.86 -22.63 -38.43
CA ARG A 410 -50.77 -22.44 -39.89
C ARG A 410 -51.72 -21.38 -40.41
N GLY A 411 -52.68 -20.94 -39.60
CA GLY A 411 -53.76 -20.05 -40.02
C GLY A 411 -53.46 -18.56 -39.82
N ALA A 412 -52.55 -18.22 -38.89
CA ALA A 412 -52.16 -16.86 -38.60
C ALA A 412 -50.96 -16.40 -39.46
N ASN A 413 -51.04 -15.19 -40.00
CA ASN A 413 -49.88 -14.54 -40.61
C ASN A 413 -49.05 -13.87 -39.51
N VAL A 414 -48.12 -14.63 -38.94
CA VAL A 414 -47.23 -14.15 -37.87
C VAL A 414 -46.12 -13.31 -38.50
N GLN A 415 -46.35 -12.00 -38.64
CA GLN A 415 -45.51 -11.17 -39.50
C GLN A 415 -44.25 -10.62 -38.81
N SER A 416 -44.22 -10.47 -37.48
CA SER A 416 -43.03 -9.85 -36.85
C SER A 416 -42.74 -10.06 -35.35
N HIS A 417 -43.66 -10.54 -34.50
CA HIS A 417 -43.35 -10.57 -33.05
C HIS A 417 -43.95 -11.78 -32.34
N THR A 418 -43.07 -12.56 -31.71
CA THR A 418 -43.39 -13.75 -30.90
C THR A 418 -42.55 -13.70 -29.64
N SER A 419 -43.15 -14.06 -28.51
CA SER A 419 -42.44 -14.24 -27.24
C SER A 419 -42.85 -15.58 -26.64
N SER A 420 -41.92 -16.25 -25.96
CA SER A 420 -42.15 -17.58 -25.40
C SER A 420 -41.52 -17.74 -24.03
N ALA A 421 -42.18 -18.47 -23.16
CA ALA A 421 -41.68 -18.86 -21.85
C ALA A 421 -42.03 -20.32 -21.56
N VAL A 422 -41.35 -20.92 -20.58
CA VAL A 422 -41.55 -22.32 -20.17
C VAL A 422 -41.97 -22.33 -18.71
N ASP A 423 -43.03 -23.08 -18.40
CA ASP A 423 -43.53 -23.22 -17.03
C ASP A 423 -42.71 -24.24 -16.21
N SER A 424 -43.00 -24.34 -14.90
CA SER A 424 -42.31 -25.27 -14.00
C SER A 424 -42.51 -26.75 -14.35
N ASN A 425 -43.51 -27.05 -15.19
CA ASN A 425 -43.85 -28.38 -15.71
C ASN A 425 -43.25 -28.66 -17.10
N ASN A 426 -42.32 -27.83 -17.56
CA ASN A 426 -41.67 -27.89 -18.88
C ASN A 426 -42.67 -27.80 -20.05
N LYS A 427 -43.74 -27.03 -19.88
CA LYS A 427 -44.71 -26.72 -20.93
C LYS A 427 -44.41 -25.34 -21.49
N VAL A 428 -44.58 -25.22 -22.79
CA VAL A 428 -44.23 -24.03 -23.54
C VAL A 428 -45.47 -23.16 -23.67
N HIS A 429 -45.27 -21.88 -23.45
CA HIS A 429 -46.28 -20.84 -23.60
C HIS A 429 -45.74 -19.82 -24.58
N ILE A 430 -46.52 -19.51 -25.60
CA ILE A 430 -46.13 -18.64 -26.69
C ILE A 430 -47.21 -17.59 -26.86
N THR A 431 -46.80 -16.34 -26.96
CA THR A 431 -47.66 -15.26 -27.43
C THR A 431 -47.14 -14.69 -28.73
N TYR A 432 -48.04 -14.36 -29.63
CA TYR A 432 -47.72 -13.82 -30.95
C TYR A 432 -48.88 -12.97 -31.45
N VAL A 433 -48.61 -12.17 -32.48
CA VAL A 433 -49.63 -11.37 -33.14
C VAL A 433 -50.05 -12.04 -34.43
N ASP A 434 -51.35 -12.25 -34.60
CA ASP A 434 -51.94 -12.56 -35.90
C ASP A 434 -52.16 -11.24 -36.66
N SER A 435 -51.22 -10.89 -37.54
CA SER A 435 -51.16 -9.58 -38.18
C SER A 435 -52.31 -9.30 -39.14
N ASP A 436 -52.95 -10.33 -39.69
CA ASP A 436 -54.07 -10.15 -40.63
C ASP A 436 -55.34 -9.67 -39.89
N ASN A 437 -55.49 -10.05 -38.61
CA ASN A 437 -56.64 -9.69 -37.78
C ASN A 437 -56.30 -8.73 -36.63
N GLY A 438 -55.03 -8.46 -36.38
CA GLY A 438 -54.56 -7.67 -35.25
C GLY A 438 -54.78 -8.35 -33.89
N ASN A 439 -54.95 -9.67 -33.85
CA ASN A 439 -55.26 -10.39 -32.62
C ASN A 439 -53.99 -10.71 -31.83
N LEU A 440 -54.07 -10.55 -30.51
CA LEU A 440 -53.10 -11.13 -29.59
C LEU A 440 -53.44 -12.61 -29.38
N MET A 441 -52.53 -13.47 -29.82
CA MET A 441 -52.68 -14.91 -29.73
C MET A 441 -51.86 -15.42 -28.54
N TYR A 442 -52.41 -16.43 -27.88
CA TYR A 442 -51.71 -17.23 -26.88
C TYR A 442 -51.82 -18.70 -27.27
N ALA A 443 -50.70 -19.41 -27.31
CA ALA A 443 -50.64 -20.84 -27.57
C ALA A 443 -49.85 -21.57 -26.48
N THR A 444 -50.30 -22.77 -26.12
CA THR A 444 -49.61 -23.59 -25.13
C THR A 444 -49.83 -25.08 -25.37
N ASN A 445 -48.87 -25.90 -24.93
CA ASN A 445 -48.98 -27.36 -24.88
C ASN A 445 -49.21 -27.90 -23.45
N ALA A 446 -49.60 -27.05 -22.49
CA ALA A 446 -49.77 -27.45 -21.09
C ALA A 446 -50.75 -28.62 -20.89
N GLY A 447 -51.80 -28.69 -21.71
CA GLY A 447 -52.75 -29.82 -21.73
C GLY A 447 -52.28 -31.08 -22.45
N GLY A 448 -51.02 -31.15 -22.88
CA GLY A 448 -50.43 -32.28 -23.63
C GLY A 448 -50.50 -32.16 -25.15
N THR A 449 -51.33 -31.26 -25.68
CA THR A 449 -51.41 -30.90 -27.10
C THR A 449 -51.42 -29.38 -27.25
N TRP A 450 -50.90 -28.87 -28.37
CA TRP A 450 -50.99 -27.44 -28.68
C TRP A 450 -52.44 -26.98 -28.81
N VAL A 451 -52.79 -25.94 -28.05
CA VAL A 451 -54.04 -25.18 -28.15
C VAL A 451 -53.70 -23.71 -28.31
N HIS A 452 -54.60 -22.93 -28.92
CA HIS A 452 -54.46 -21.49 -29.08
C HIS A 452 -55.75 -20.75 -28.71
N GLN A 453 -55.61 -19.52 -28.27
CA GLN A 453 -56.70 -18.64 -27.85
C GLN A 453 -56.40 -17.21 -28.29
N ILE A 454 -57.43 -16.50 -28.75
CA ILE A 454 -57.38 -15.04 -28.89
C ILE A 454 -57.59 -14.45 -27.49
N ILE A 455 -56.60 -13.73 -27.00
CA ILE A 455 -56.63 -13.12 -25.66
C ILE A 455 -56.83 -11.60 -25.72
N GLY A 456 -56.63 -10.97 -26.87
CA GLY A 456 -56.80 -9.52 -27.05
C GLY A 456 -56.83 -9.12 -28.52
N HIS A 457 -57.08 -7.84 -28.78
CA HIS A 457 -57.16 -7.26 -30.12
C HIS A 457 -56.27 -6.01 -30.21
N HIS A 458 -55.95 -5.63 -31.44
CA HIS A 458 -55.06 -4.53 -31.82
C HIS A 458 -53.68 -4.59 -31.16
N ALA A 459 -53.16 -5.79 -30.94
CA ALA A 459 -51.92 -5.97 -30.19
C ALA A 459 -50.68 -5.87 -31.07
N TRP A 460 -49.61 -5.35 -30.48
CA TRP A 460 -48.30 -5.21 -31.08
C TRP A 460 -47.21 -5.49 -30.03
N LEU A 461 -46.12 -6.16 -30.46
CA LEU A 461 -44.93 -6.45 -29.63
C LEU A 461 -45.24 -7.06 -28.26
N PRO A 462 -45.85 -8.25 -28.22
CA PRO A 462 -46.14 -8.90 -26.95
C PRO A 462 -44.87 -9.47 -26.33
N SER A 463 -44.77 -9.38 -25.01
CA SER A 463 -43.76 -10.05 -24.20
C SER A 463 -44.45 -10.88 -23.13
N ILE A 464 -43.95 -12.09 -22.84
CA ILE A 464 -44.55 -13.05 -21.92
C ILE A 464 -43.58 -13.41 -20.79
N ALA A 465 -44.09 -13.48 -19.57
CA ALA A 465 -43.44 -14.06 -18.41
C ALA A 465 -44.40 -15.04 -17.70
N ILE A 466 -43.85 -15.97 -16.92
CA ILE A 466 -44.61 -16.97 -16.17
C ILE A 466 -44.20 -16.89 -14.70
N ASP A 467 -45.18 -16.82 -13.81
CA ASP A 467 -44.95 -16.77 -12.36
C ASP A 467 -44.65 -18.16 -11.77
N SER A 468 -44.26 -18.19 -10.50
CA SER A 468 -43.94 -19.44 -9.79
C SER A 468 -45.13 -20.40 -9.64
N ASN A 469 -46.35 -19.97 -9.96
CA ASN A 469 -47.60 -20.76 -9.94
C ASN A 469 -48.08 -21.14 -11.35
N ASP A 470 -47.19 -21.05 -12.36
CA ASP A 470 -47.44 -21.31 -13.78
C ASP A 470 -48.55 -20.43 -14.38
N LYS A 471 -48.76 -19.23 -13.84
CA LYS A 471 -49.67 -18.22 -14.42
C LYS A 471 -48.93 -17.33 -15.39
N VAL A 472 -49.65 -16.93 -16.42
CA VAL A 472 -49.10 -16.21 -17.55
C VAL A 472 -49.34 -14.72 -17.39
N HIS A 473 -48.30 -13.95 -17.71
CA HIS A 473 -48.26 -12.51 -17.65
C HIS A 473 -47.79 -11.98 -18.99
N ILE A 474 -48.59 -11.15 -19.66
CA ILE A 474 -48.27 -10.64 -21.00
C ILE A 474 -48.36 -9.12 -20.99
N SER A 475 -47.29 -8.44 -21.39
CA SER A 475 -47.35 -7.02 -21.76
C SER A 475 -47.45 -6.89 -23.27
N TYR A 476 -48.24 -5.92 -23.75
CA TYR A 476 -48.34 -5.64 -25.18
C TYR A 476 -48.81 -4.19 -25.41
N CYS A 477 -48.52 -3.66 -26.59
CA CYS A 477 -48.99 -2.35 -26.99
C CYS A 477 -50.29 -2.48 -27.80
N ASP A 478 -51.30 -1.68 -27.49
CA ASP A 478 -52.49 -1.50 -28.33
C ASP A 478 -52.20 -0.41 -29.36
N TYR A 479 -51.95 -0.78 -30.62
CA TYR A 479 -51.54 0.17 -31.65
C TYR A 479 -52.68 1.10 -32.13
N THR A 480 -53.93 0.79 -31.81
CA THR A 480 -55.07 1.64 -32.20
C THR A 480 -55.27 2.77 -31.20
N ASN A 481 -55.06 2.48 -29.91
CA ASN A 481 -55.27 3.44 -28.83
C ASN A 481 -53.97 4.06 -28.28
N ASN A 482 -52.81 3.51 -28.67
CA ASN A 482 -51.48 3.85 -28.14
C ASN A 482 -51.37 3.59 -26.63
N ASP A 483 -51.95 2.48 -26.18
CA ASP A 483 -51.99 2.08 -24.77
C ASP A 483 -50.97 0.98 -24.49
N LEU A 484 -50.34 1.01 -23.32
CA LEU A 484 -49.67 -0.16 -22.75
C LEU A 484 -50.69 -1.02 -22.03
N LYS A 485 -50.81 -2.29 -22.42
CA LYS A 485 -51.73 -3.25 -21.83
C LYS A 485 -50.98 -4.40 -21.17
N TYR A 486 -51.61 -4.92 -20.13
CA TYR A 486 -51.16 -6.07 -19.37
C TYR A 486 -52.29 -7.08 -19.30
N ALA A 487 -52.04 -8.33 -19.67
CA ALA A 487 -52.97 -9.43 -19.61
C ALA A 487 -52.43 -10.56 -18.72
N THR A 488 -53.28 -11.16 -17.90
CA THR A 488 -52.90 -12.31 -17.07
C THR A 488 -54.05 -13.29 -16.86
N ASN A 489 -53.73 -14.57 -16.67
CA ASN A 489 -54.70 -15.61 -16.32
C ASN A 489 -54.62 -16.04 -14.84
N ALA A 490 -53.92 -15.28 -13.98
CA ALA A 490 -53.72 -15.63 -12.58
C ALA A 490 -55.03 -15.82 -11.79
N GLY A 491 -56.09 -15.09 -12.16
CA GLY A 491 -57.45 -15.24 -11.58
C GLY A 491 -58.28 -16.40 -12.13
N GLY A 492 -57.71 -17.27 -12.98
CA GLY A 492 -58.39 -18.40 -13.62
C GLY A 492 -59.11 -18.07 -14.93
N SER A 493 -59.21 -16.81 -15.30
CA SER A 493 -59.61 -16.32 -16.63
C SER A 493 -58.69 -15.18 -17.03
N TRP A 494 -58.59 -14.89 -18.33
CA TRP A 494 -57.80 -13.75 -18.81
C TRP A 494 -58.42 -12.43 -18.33
N ASP A 495 -57.66 -11.71 -17.52
CA ASP A 495 -57.91 -10.33 -17.14
C ASP A 495 -56.97 -9.42 -17.94
N ILE A 496 -57.48 -8.28 -18.42
CA ILE A 496 -56.73 -7.34 -19.25
C ILE A 496 -56.89 -5.94 -18.69
N GLN A 497 -55.77 -5.28 -18.44
CA GLN A 497 -55.70 -3.97 -17.84
C GLN A 497 -54.91 -3.03 -18.73
N THR A 498 -55.36 -1.77 -18.82
CA THR A 498 -54.55 -0.69 -19.38
C THR A 498 -53.64 -0.16 -18.26
N ILE A 499 -52.33 -0.29 -18.45
CA ILE A 499 -51.30 0.20 -17.52
C ILE A 499 -51.04 1.69 -17.75
N GLU A 500 -50.96 2.09 -19.01
CA GLU A 500 -50.85 3.49 -19.43
C GLU A 500 -51.68 3.74 -20.69
N ALA A 501 -52.38 4.87 -20.72
CA ALA A 501 -53.24 5.25 -21.84
C ALA A 501 -52.59 6.35 -22.70
N SER A 502 -52.71 6.24 -24.03
CA SER A 502 -52.34 7.29 -25.00
C SER A 502 -50.90 7.81 -24.88
N GLY A 503 -49.94 6.92 -24.61
CA GLY A 503 -48.55 7.28 -24.33
C GLY A 503 -47.49 6.36 -24.94
N VAL A 504 -47.86 5.29 -25.66
CA VAL A 504 -46.92 4.23 -26.06
C VAL A 504 -46.96 3.95 -27.57
N TYR A 505 -45.77 3.91 -28.20
CA TYR A 505 -45.64 3.82 -29.65
C TYR A 505 -44.67 2.76 -30.19
N SER A 506 -43.84 2.12 -29.36
CA SER A 506 -42.76 1.28 -29.93
C SER A 506 -42.49 -0.07 -29.29
N SER A 507 -42.48 -0.28 -27.97
CA SER A 507 -42.15 -1.61 -27.41
C SER A 507 -42.49 -1.77 -25.94
N SER A 508 -42.71 -3.02 -25.50
CA SER A 508 -42.80 -3.41 -24.10
C SER A 508 -41.99 -4.67 -23.82
N SER A 509 -41.46 -4.80 -22.61
CA SER A 509 -40.87 -6.03 -22.09
C SER A 509 -41.34 -6.26 -20.67
N ILE A 510 -41.65 -7.51 -20.32
CA ILE A 510 -42.10 -7.92 -18.99
C ILE A 510 -41.09 -8.87 -18.36
N ALA A 511 -40.85 -8.70 -17.08
CA ALA A 511 -40.12 -9.62 -16.23
C ALA A 511 -40.83 -9.75 -14.88
N LEU A 512 -40.57 -10.85 -14.18
CA LEU A 512 -41.06 -11.10 -12.83
C LEU A 512 -39.85 -11.14 -11.89
N ASP A 513 -39.96 -10.56 -10.70
CA ASP A 513 -38.94 -10.74 -9.66
C ASP A 513 -39.16 -12.04 -8.87
N SER A 514 -38.29 -12.31 -7.89
CA SER A 514 -38.35 -13.52 -7.07
C SER A 514 -39.62 -13.66 -6.20
N ASN A 515 -40.45 -12.62 -6.10
CA ASN A 515 -41.74 -12.64 -5.40
C ASN A 515 -42.92 -12.62 -6.37
N ASP A 516 -42.71 -12.98 -7.64
CA ASP A 516 -43.71 -12.95 -8.72
C ASP A 516 -44.28 -11.55 -8.99
N LYS A 517 -43.56 -10.48 -8.62
CA LYS A 517 -44.00 -9.13 -8.92
C LYS A 517 -43.68 -8.78 -10.36
N VAL A 518 -44.68 -8.31 -11.08
CA VAL A 518 -44.57 -7.88 -12.49
C VAL A 518 -43.81 -6.56 -12.58
N HIS A 519 -42.75 -6.54 -13.39
CA HIS A 519 -42.01 -5.36 -13.82
C HIS A 519 -42.14 -5.24 -15.34
N ILE A 520 -42.61 -4.09 -15.82
CA ILE A 520 -42.77 -3.82 -17.26
C ILE A 520 -41.93 -2.60 -17.62
N SER A 521 -41.02 -2.76 -18.57
CA SER A 521 -40.32 -1.65 -19.22
C SER A 521 -40.95 -1.40 -20.59
N TYR A 522 -41.05 -0.13 -20.97
CA TYR A 522 -41.68 0.27 -22.23
C TYR A 522 -41.12 1.61 -22.71
N THR A 523 -41.33 1.89 -23.99
CA THR A 523 -40.95 3.14 -24.63
C THR A 523 -42.19 4.00 -24.88
N GLY A 524 -42.27 5.13 -24.16
CA GLY A 524 -43.35 6.10 -24.29
C GLY A 524 -42.98 7.32 -25.16
N SER A 525 -43.96 8.12 -25.58
CA SER A 525 -43.74 9.39 -26.27
C SER A 525 -43.48 10.54 -25.29
N GLY A 526 -42.35 10.47 -24.57
CA GLY A 526 -41.75 11.63 -23.94
C GLY A 526 -40.58 12.08 -24.81
N TRP A 527 -40.76 13.15 -25.59
CA TRP A 527 -39.63 13.94 -26.07
C TRP A 527 -39.14 14.84 -24.96
#